data_AF-A0A428ZUQ0-F1
#
_entry.id   AF-A0A428ZUQ0-F1
#
_cell.length_a   1.000
_cell.length_b   1.000
_cell.length_c   1.000
_cell.angle_alpha   90.00
_cell.angle_beta   90.00
_cell.angle_gamma   90.00
#
_symmetry.space_group_name_H-M   'P 1'
#
loop_
_entity.id
_entity.type
_entity.pdbx_description
1 polymer ?
#
loop_
_entity_poly.entity_id
_entity_poly.type
_entity_poly.pdbx_seq_one_letter_code
_entity_poly.pdbx_strand_id
1 'polypeptide(L)'
;MQAWENWLAVLASHGFAAHAMTRPGASEQDIAAFSAKTGVHGELLDLYRLSDGQLEPWRSELPGATDLFPCARFVPLAEALELWQDWQEPRVPFTLDAGGESLAVSLSGEVVDMETGTVMAATLVAYLERLATSALEISDDDGVLTWDVC
;
A
#
# COMPACT_ATOMS: atom_id res chain seq x y z
N MET A 1 -6.59 3.21 11.97
CA MET A 1 -7.61 2.68 11.03
C MET A 1 -7.74 1.18 11.28
N GLN A 2 -8.92 0.68 11.66
CA GLN A 2 -9.05 -0.75 12.04
C GLN A 2 -8.84 -1.71 10.86
N ALA A 3 -9.27 -1.32 9.65
CA ALA A 3 -9.10 -2.13 8.45
C ALA A 3 -7.62 -2.44 8.14
N TRP A 4 -6.72 -1.48 8.38
CA TRP A 4 -5.27 -1.69 8.26
C TRP A 4 -4.75 -2.77 9.22
N GLU A 5 -5.09 -2.68 10.50
CA GLU A 5 -4.67 -3.68 11.50
C GLU A 5 -5.25 -5.07 11.21
N ASN A 6 -6.51 -5.14 10.78
CA ASN A 6 -7.14 -6.39 10.38
C ASN A 6 -6.40 -7.03 9.19
N TRP A 7 -6.04 -6.22 8.20
CA TRP A 7 -5.30 -6.68 7.05
C TRP A 7 -3.91 -7.21 7.43
N LEU A 8 -3.13 -6.45 8.22
CA LEU A 8 -1.84 -6.92 8.71
C LEU A 8 -1.95 -8.22 9.54
N ALA A 9 -3.02 -8.36 10.33
CA ALA A 9 -3.28 -9.58 11.08
C ALA A 9 -3.57 -10.79 10.18
N VAL A 10 -4.24 -10.60 9.03
CA VAL A 10 -4.46 -11.66 8.04
C VAL A 10 -3.13 -12.12 7.45
N LEU A 11 -2.26 -11.20 7.03
CA LEU A 11 -0.91 -11.55 6.57
C LEU A 11 -0.11 -12.29 7.65
N ALA A 12 -0.14 -11.81 8.88
CA ALA A 12 0.53 -12.45 10.01
C ALA A 12 0.01 -13.87 10.28
N SER A 13 -1.29 -14.11 10.11
CA SER A 13 -1.89 -15.44 10.28
C SER A 13 -1.42 -16.45 9.22
N HIS A 14 -0.90 -15.96 8.09
CA HIS A 14 -0.30 -16.77 7.02
C HIS A 14 1.23 -16.85 7.13
N GLY A 15 1.82 -16.34 8.21
CA GLY A 15 3.26 -16.45 8.48
C GLY A 15 4.10 -15.28 7.97
N PHE A 16 3.48 -14.25 7.39
CA PHE A 16 4.20 -13.05 6.95
C PHE A 16 4.44 -12.08 8.11
N ALA A 17 5.63 -11.47 8.19
CA ALA A 17 5.97 -10.53 9.26
C ALA A 17 5.44 -9.10 8.99
N ALA A 18 4.17 -8.98 8.58
CA ALA A 18 3.60 -7.75 8.02
C ALA A 18 3.73 -6.51 8.93
N HIS A 19 3.44 -6.64 10.23
CA HIS A 19 3.66 -5.54 11.19
C HIS A 19 5.12 -5.11 11.28
N ALA A 20 6.07 -6.04 11.20
CA ALA A 20 7.50 -5.74 11.27
C ALA A 20 7.99 -4.97 10.04
N MET A 21 7.25 -5.01 8.93
CA MET A 21 7.56 -4.29 7.71
C MET A 21 7.03 -2.85 7.69
N THR A 22 6.17 -2.46 8.63
CA THR A 22 5.66 -1.09 8.68
C THR A 22 6.74 -0.10 9.13
N ARG A 23 6.81 1.06 8.46
CA ARG A 23 7.60 2.20 8.95
C ARG A 23 6.81 2.93 10.03
N PRO A 24 7.46 3.71 10.92
CA PRO A 24 6.74 4.67 11.74
C PRO A 24 5.88 5.59 10.87
N GLY A 25 4.74 6.04 11.41
CA GLY A 25 3.87 7.00 10.73
C GLY A 25 4.59 8.30 10.35
N ALA A 26 4.14 8.91 9.25
CA ALA A 26 4.64 10.19 8.78
C ALA A 26 4.29 11.32 9.76
N SER A 27 5.11 12.37 9.76
CA SER A 27 4.83 13.54 10.60
C SER A 27 3.61 14.31 10.08
N GLU A 28 2.84 14.95 10.98
CA GLU A 28 1.71 15.79 10.55
C GLU A 28 2.14 16.95 9.65
N GLN A 29 3.39 17.43 9.78
CA GLN A 29 3.94 18.45 8.90
C GLN A 29 4.09 17.93 7.47
N ASP A 30 4.63 16.72 7.31
CA ASP A 30 4.83 16.11 5.99
C ASP A 30 3.49 15.74 5.35
N ILE A 31 2.55 15.20 6.15
CA ILE A 31 1.18 14.90 5.72
C ILE A 31 0.47 16.17 5.24
N ALA A 32 0.56 17.27 5.99
CA ALA A 32 -0.04 18.54 5.59
C ALA A 32 0.58 19.08 4.30
N ALA A 33 1.90 19.00 4.16
CA ALA A 33 2.60 19.44 2.95
C ALA A 33 2.24 18.59 1.72
N PHE A 34 2.11 17.28 1.91
CA PHE A 34 1.69 16.34 0.86
C PHE A 34 0.26 16.62 0.41
N SER A 35 -0.68 16.70 1.34
CA SER A 35 -2.08 17.01 1.06
C SER A 35 -2.24 18.35 0.34
N ALA A 36 -1.47 19.37 0.73
CA ALA A 36 -1.51 20.68 0.07
C ALA A 36 -1.00 20.64 -1.40
N LYS A 37 -0.09 19.73 -1.73
CA LYS A 37 0.46 19.57 -3.09
C LYS A 37 -0.43 18.73 -3.99
N THR A 38 -0.85 17.57 -3.49
CA THR A 38 -1.59 16.58 -4.29
C THR A 38 -3.10 16.82 -4.27
N GLY A 39 -3.59 17.55 -3.27
CA GLY A 39 -5.02 17.71 -3.04
C GLY A 39 -5.69 16.48 -2.45
N VAL A 40 -4.96 15.42 -2.06
CA VAL A 40 -5.57 14.23 -1.45
C VAL A 40 -5.95 14.49 0.00
N HIS A 41 -6.99 13.82 0.48
CA HIS A 41 -7.49 13.91 1.85
C HIS A 41 -7.95 12.55 2.35
N GLY A 42 -8.33 12.49 3.64
CA GLY A 42 -9.03 11.34 4.21
C GLY A 42 -8.14 10.12 4.38
N GLU A 43 -8.66 8.96 3.97
CA GLU A 43 -8.15 7.65 4.38
C GLU A 43 -6.70 7.39 3.96
N LEU A 44 -6.23 7.93 2.83
CA LEU A 44 -4.82 7.80 2.44
C LEU A 44 -3.90 8.50 3.44
N LEU A 45 -4.26 9.70 3.89
CA LEU A 45 -3.49 10.43 4.90
C LEU A 45 -3.55 9.71 6.25
N ASP A 46 -4.69 9.12 6.60
CA ASP A 46 -4.83 8.32 7.81
C ASP A 46 -3.98 7.04 7.77
N LEU A 47 -3.80 6.43 6.59
CA LEU A 47 -2.85 5.34 6.43
C LEU A 47 -1.41 5.81 6.64
N TYR A 48 -1.02 6.94 6.05
CA TYR A 48 0.33 7.50 6.24
C TYR A 48 0.62 7.92 7.69
N ARG A 49 -0.39 8.29 8.48
CA ARG A 49 -0.25 8.50 9.94
C ARG A 49 0.11 7.22 10.70
N LEU A 50 -0.31 6.06 10.20
CA LEU A 50 -0.04 4.77 10.82
C LEU A 50 1.31 4.22 10.37
N SER A 51 1.60 4.33 9.07
CA SER A 51 2.82 3.81 8.47
C SER A 51 3.25 4.67 7.29
N ASP A 52 4.45 5.25 7.34
CA ASP A 52 5.03 5.99 6.21
C ASP A 52 5.61 5.03 5.16
N GLY A 53 4.77 4.25 4.50
CA GLY A 53 5.24 3.16 3.63
C GLY A 53 5.74 1.95 4.43
N GLN A 54 6.53 1.10 3.79
CA GLN A 54 7.14 -0.09 4.41
C GLN A 54 8.67 -0.08 4.35
N LEU A 55 9.30 -0.92 5.16
CA LEU A 55 10.76 -1.09 5.23
C LEU A 55 11.30 -1.86 4.02
N GLU A 56 12.57 -1.60 3.70
CA GLU A 56 13.35 -2.39 2.76
C GLU A 56 14.26 -3.39 3.51
N PRO A 57 14.60 -4.55 2.91
CA PRO A 57 14.05 -5.08 1.66
C PRO A 57 12.62 -5.62 1.87
N TRP A 58 11.72 -5.31 0.95
CA TRP A 58 10.32 -5.76 0.98
C TRP A 58 10.09 -7.09 0.26
N ARG A 59 11.01 -7.46 -0.64
CA ARG A 59 11.07 -8.76 -1.31
C ARG A 59 12.49 -9.31 -1.20
N SER A 60 12.65 -10.46 -0.56
CA SER A 60 13.94 -11.10 -0.30
C SER A 60 13.78 -12.58 0.03
N GLU A 61 14.82 -13.37 -0.24
CA GLU A 61 14.95 -14.76 0.26
C GLU A 61 15.15 -14.82 1.78
N LEU A 62 15.49 -13.69 2.41
CA LEU A 62 15.64 -13.62 3.86
C LEU A 62 14.28 -13.59 4.57
N PRO A 63 14.13 -14.33 5.68
CA PRO A 63 12.89 -14.31 6.45
C PRO A 63 12.52 -12.89 6.90
N GLY A 64 11.25 -12.53 6.74
CA GLY A 64 10.66 -11.30 7.28
C GLY A 64 10.29 -10.26 6.22
N ALA A 65 10.87 -10.31 5.02
CA ALA A 65 10.42 -9.49 3.90
C ALA A 65 9.04 -9.94 3.43
N THR A 66 8.12 -8.99 3.23
CA THR A 66 6.80 -9.24 2.65
C THR A 66 6.28 -7.98 1.98
N ASP A 67 5.61 -8.16 0.85
CA ASP A 67 4.69 -7.17 0.31
C ASP A 67 3.55 -6.90 1.30
N LEU A 68 3.15 -5.64 1.44
CA LEU A 68 1.98 -5.26 2.24
C LEU A 68 0.72 -5.07 1.40
N PHE A 69 0.86 -5.03 0.08
CA PHE A 69 -0.23 -5.01 -0.89
C PHE A 69 -0.02 -6.09 -1.95
N PRO A 70 -1.07 -6.54 -2.66
CA PRO A 70 -0.93 -7.65 -3.60
C PRO A 70 0.15 -7.35 -4.64
N CYS A 71 1.20 -8.19 -4.66
CA CYS A 71 2.39 -8.06 -5.49
C CYS A 71 3.14 -6.71 -5.43
N ALA A 72 2.83 -5.84 -4.47
CA ALA A 72 3.33 -4.47 -4.45
C ALA A 72 3.70 -4.01 -3.03
N ARG A 73 4.74 -3.17 -2.95
CA ARG A 73 5.11 -2.53 -1.69
C ARG A 73 4.29 -1.28 -1.44
N PHE A 74 4.12 -0.94 -0.16
CA PHE A 74 3.63 0.36 0.28
C PHE A 74 4.77 1.41 0.23
N VAL A 75 4.66 2.41 -0.64
CA VAL A 75 5.73 3.40 -0.80
C VAL A 75 5.65 4.52 0.26
N PRO A 76 6.79 5.03 0.76
CA PRO A 76 6.83 6.22 1.61
C PRO A 76 6.14 7.43 0.98
N LEU A 77 5.62 8.33 1.81
CA LEU A 77 4.92 9.54 1.38
C LEU A 77 5.78 10.45 0.49
N ALA A 78 7.08 10.54 0.78
CA ALA A 78 8.02 11.28 -0.06
C ALA A 78 8.12 10.69 -1.47
N GLU A 79 8.15 9.37 -1.58
CA GLU A 79 8.22 8.67 -2.86
C GLU A 79 6.88 8.72 -3.61
N ALA A 80 5.75 8.56 -2.91
CA ALA A 80 4.43 8.78 -3.50
C ALA A 80 4.31 10.17 -4.14
N LEU A 81 4.91 11.19 -3.51
CA LEU A 81 4.93 12.55 -4.04
C LEU A 81 5.79 12.68 -5.31
N GLU A 82 6.94 12.01 -5.35
CA GLU A 82 7.82 11.97 -6.53
C GLU A 82 7.11 11.27 -7.69
N LEU A 83 6.55 10.07 -7.47
CA LEU A 83 5.77 9.33 -8.48
C LEU A 83 4.60 10.16 -9.01
N TRP A 84 3.84 10.81 -8.13
CA TRP A 84 2.73 11.68 -8.53
C TRP A 84 3.19 12.85 -9.41
N GLN A 85 4.33 13.47 -9.08
CA GLN A 85 4.90 14.55 -9.88
C GLN A 85 5.42 14.07 -11.23
N ASP A 86 6.08 12.91 -11.27
CA ASP A 86 6.67 12.39 -12.50
C ASP A 86 5.59 11.90 -13.48
N TRP A 87 4.55 11.26 -12.97
CA TRP A 87 3.48 10.70 -13.81
C TRP A 87 2.44 11.75 -14.24
N GLN A 88 2.42 12.91 -13.58
CA GLN A 88 1.50 14.02 -13.91
C GLN A 88 0.02 13.58 -13.91
N GLU A 89 -0.35 12.75 -12.94
CA GLU A 89 -1.65 12.08 -12.86
C GLU A 89 -2.50 12.67 -11.72
N PRO A 90 -3.82 12.90 -11.89
CA PRO A 90 -4.67 13.39 -10.79
C PRO A 90 -4.87 12.43 -9.62
N ARG A 91 -4.60 11.13 -9.80
CA ARG A 91 -4.63 10.10 -8.74
C ARG A 91 -3.26 9.98 -8.06
N VAL A 92 -3.26 9.78 -6.75
CA VAL A 92 -2.04 9.71 -5.95
C VAL A 92 -1.59 8.25 -5.78
N PRO A 93 -0.48 7.81 -6.41
CA PRO A 93 0.05 6.47 -6.22
C PRO A 93 0.49 6.27 -4.77
N PHE A 94 0.21 5.08 -4.23
CA PHE A 94 0.63 4.73 -2.87
C PHE A 94 1.28 3.34 -2.79
N THR A 95 1.27 2.57 -3.88
CA THR A 95 2.03 1.31 -3.96
C THR A 95 2.95 1.31 -5.17
N LEU A 96 3.91 0.39 -5.21
CA LEU A 96 4.71 0.15 -6.41
C LEU A 96 5.10 -1.33 -6.44
N ASP A 97 4.88 -1.99 -7.57
CA ASP A 97 5.32 -3.35 -7.79
C ASP A 97 6.72 -3.41 -8.43
N ALA A 98 7.18 -4.61 -8.80
CA ALA A 98 8.46 -4.77 -9.49
C ALA A 98 8.43 -4.35 -10.97
N GLY A 99 7.25 -4.30 -11.59
CA GLY A 99 7.02 -3.86 -12.98
C GLY A 99 6.91 -2.34 -13.15
N GLY A 100 6.73 -1.60 -12.06
CA GLY A 100 6.45 -0.15 -12.06
C GLY A 100 4.95 0.19 -12.06
N GLU A 101 4.09 -0.80 -11.86
CA GLU A 101 2.65 -0.69 -11.69
C GLU A 101 2.29 -0.29 -10.26
N SER A 102 1.11 0.29 -10.09
CA SER A 102 0.72 0.94 -8.84
C SER A 102 -0.79 0.95 -8.64
N LEU A 103 -1.20 0.83 -7.39
CA LEU A 103 -2.48 1.32 -6.92
C LEU A 103 -2.35 2.79 -6.51
N ALA A 104 -3.36 3.57 -6.90
CA ALA A 104 -3.48 4.98 -6.56
C ALA A 104 -4.83 5.29 -5.90
N VAL A 105 -4.89 6.39 -5.15
CA VAL A 105 -6.14 6.93 -4.59
C VAL A 105 -6.54 8.17 -5.37
N SER A 106 -7.78 8.21 -5.85
CA SER A 106 -8.36 9.39 -6.49
C SER A 106 -8.68 10.49 -5.47
N LEU A 107 -8.94 11.72 -5.94
CA LEU A 107 -9.37 12.81 -5.05
C LEU A 107 -10.73 12.53 -4.37
N SER A 108 -11.56 11.67 -4.97
CA SER A 108 -12.81 11.16 -4.38
C SER A 108 -12.58 10.06 -3.33
N GLY A 109 -11.35 9.54 -3.20
CA GLY A 109 -10.98 8.49 -2.26
C GLY A 109 -11.05 7.06 -2.82
N GLU A 110 -11.39 6.89 -4.10
CA GLU A 110 -11.45 5.57 -4.73
C GLU A 110 -10.05 4.99 -4.91
N VAL A 111 -9.90 3.69 -4.66
CA VAL A 111 -8.67 2.96 -4.96
C VAL A 111 -8.75 2.49 -6.41
N VAL A 112 -7.75 2.86 -7.20
CA VAL A 112 -7.69 2.62 -8.63
C VAL A 112 -6.39 1.89 -8.97
N ASP A 113 -6.50 0.85 -9.75
CA ASP A 113 -5.36 0.23 -10.41
C ASP A 113 -4.90 1.12 -11.57
N MET A 114 -3.65 1.55 -11.55
CA MET A 114 -3.08 2.48 -12.53
C MET A 114 -2.75 1.83 -13.87
N GLU A 115 -2.55 0.52 -13.92
CA GLU A 115 -2.31 -0.19 -15.18
C GLU A 115 -3.61 -0.30 -15.98
N THR A 116 -4.67 -0.79 -15.33
CA THR A 116 -5.95 -1.07 -15.99
C THR A 116 -6.93 0.10 -15.95
N GLY A 117 -6.74 1.05 -15.04
CA GLY A 117 -7.69 2.12 -14.74
C GLY A 117 -8.92 1.67 -13.96
N THR A 118 -8.94 0.41 -13.49
CA THR A 118 -10.10 -0.18 -12.81
C THR A 118 -10.25 0.37 -11.39
N VAL A 119 -11.47 0.76 -11.02
CA VAL A 119 -11.78 1.08 -9.63
C VAL A 119 -11.85 -0.22 -8.82
N MET A 120 -10.87 -0.40 -7.94
CA MET A 120 -10.72 -1.56 -7.08
C MET A 120 -11.68 -1.49 -5.89
N ALA A 121 -11.88 -0.30 -5.31
CA ALA A 121 -12.86 -0.07 -4.27
C ALA A 121 -13.26 1.41 -4.19
N ALA A 122 -14.44 1.68 -3.64
CA ALA A 122 -14.94 3.04 -3.45
C ALA A 122 -14.14 3.85 -2.42
N THR A 123 -13.49 3.17 -1.46
CA THR A 123 -12.62 3.78 -0.45
C THR A 123 -11.43 2.87 -0.12
N LEU A 124 -10.39 3.42 0.50
CA LEU A 124 -9.21 2.66 0.93
C LEU A 124 -9.55 1.70 2.07
N VAL A 125 -10.43 2.10 3.00
CA VAL A 125 -10.95 1.21 4.04
C VAL A 125 -11.68 0.03 3.42
N ALA A 126 -12.58 0.27 2.46
CA ALA A 126 -13.29 -0.80 1.77
C ALA A 126 -12.34 -1.74 0.99
N TYR A 127 -11.27 -1.19 0.41
CA TYR A 127 -10.23 -1.97 -0.24
C TYR A 127 -9.52 -2.89 0.76
N LEU A 128 -9.07 -2.37 1.91
CA LEU A 128 -8.39 -3.13 2.96
C LEU A 128 -9.30 -4.19 3.59
N GLU A 129 -10.58 -3.88 3.81
CA GLU A 129 -11.57 -4.85 4.30
C GLU A 129 -11.81 -5.98 3.30
N ARG A 130 -11.81 -5.67 2.00
CA ARG A 130 -11.86 -6.69 0.96
C ARG A 130 -10.62 -7.59 1.01
N LEU A 131 -9.41 -7.01 1.07
CA LEU A 131 -8.18 -7.80 1.21
C LEU A 131 -8.21 -8.72 2.43
N ALA A 132 -8.68 -8.21 3.57
CA ALA A 132 -8.79 -8.97 4.81
C ALA A 132 -9.82 -10.12 4.77
N THR A 133 -10.68 -10.17 3.75
CA THR A 133 -11.69 -11.23 3.57
C THR A 133 -11.46 -12.09 2.32
N SER A 134 -10.53 -11.71 1.45
CA SER A 134 -10.10 -12.49 0.29
C SER A 134 -9.29 -13.73 0.69
N ALA A 135 -9.38 -14.77 -0.13
CA ALA A 135 -8.45 -15.88 -0.04
C ALA A 135 -7.08 -15.44 -0.58
N LEU A 136 -6.01 -15.78 0.15
CA LEU A 136 -4.65 -15.51 -0.30
C LEU A 136 -4.13 -16.69 -1.11
N GLU A 137 -3.67 -16.41 -2.33
CA GLU A 137 -2.83 -17.33 -3.09
C GLU A 137 -1.38 -17.09 -2.68
N ILE A 138 -0.75 -18.07 -2.04
CA ILE A 138 0.63 -17.98 -1.59
C ILE A 138 1.50 -18.79 -2.54
N SER A 139 2.51 -18.13 -3.12
CA SER A 139 3.50 -18.75 -3.98
C SER A 139 4.89 -18.67 -3.36
N ASP A 140 5.70 -19.67 -3.67
CA ASP A 140 7.13 -19.69 -3.38
C ASP A 140 7.88 -19.47 -4.70
N ASP A 141 8.51 -18.31 -4.83
CA ASP A 141 9.30 -17.89 -5.99
C ASP A 141 10.77 -17.93 -5.58
N ASP A 142 11.43 -19.08 -5.82
CA ASP A 142 12.84 -19.33 -5.50
C ASP A 142 13.22 -19.04 -4.03
N GLY A 143 12.36 -19.39 -3.07
CA GLY A 143 12.57 -19.17 -1.64
C GLY A 143 12.01 -17.84 -1.13
N VAL A 144 11.42 -17.02 -2.02
CA VAL A 144 10.69 -15.80 -1.67
C VAL A 144 9.21 -16.14 -1.61
N LEU A 145 8.64 -16.09 -0.40
CA LEU A 145 7.20 -16.19 -0.24
C LEU A 145 6.54 -14.90 -0.74
N THR A 146 5.73 -15.00 -1.78
CA THR A 146 4.88 -13.94 -2.31
C THR A 146 3.42 -14.33 -2.16
N TRP A 147 2.52 -13.36 -2.26
CA TRP A 147 1.10 -13.60 -2.18
C TRP A 147 0.30 -12.64 -3.06
N ASP A 148 -0.87 -13.10 -3.48
CA ASP A 148 -1.88 -12.33 -4.19
C ASP A 148 -3.29 -12.67 -3.65
N VAL A 149 -4.31 -11.95 -4.09
CA VAL A 149 -5.73 -12.18 -3.76
C VAL A 149 -6.47 -12.85 -4.90
N CYS A 150 -7.17 -13.96 -4.61
CA CYS A 150 -8.07 -14.65 -5.55
C CYS A 150 -9.50 -14.09 -5.58
#